data_AF-A0A957KH00-F1
#
_entry.id   AF-A0A957KH00-F1
#
_cell.length_a   1.000
_cell.length_b   1.000
_cell.length_c   1.000
_cell.angle_alpha   90.00
_cell.angle_beta   90.00
_cell.angle_gamma   90.00
#
_symmetry.space_group_name_H-M   'P 1'
#
loop_
_entity.id
_entity.type
_entity.pdbx_description
1 polymer ?
#
loop_
_entity_poly.entity_id
_entity_poly.type
_entity_poly.pdbx_seq_one_letter_code
_entity_poly.pdbx_strand_id
1 'polypeptide(L)'
;IERLPATWQRDWVSIVRQAREEELKAYQQQLSLHAFLEPGVHGDSRTAIPPRALTLGLIYQDNYYLLPLYEPGSPDLCSPARIQQFIAGILAHKPSEEPASLRDLARTRRAQTGAVRAALSANNQAALARLQSAPILLNFDQRLPELTLAQLRQGERGVGDQPLTVFDTGRSFIFDQSHIFFDGIWGAGLAEIMTQEATSWAAYFHQTEPAPGAAHPEHLAFAWNPAEYQLLRRSSKVANEVTAEHEGVQLSAMLSLRQLFKRRSDLLQLTVNDLLVLYRAIHAASYQPHPDIIDQLEQLARSRTGATAAREALAAVRNEAGKNPAILIPIDATPLSPRDRVHPMCFEVPLQELDLLAMHERATQNLGLYGTAFGEPEYERFDRVQRHYLALLAGFGQLFSAARELATRGESASVGSIRLLAYMPTSWQRLLDRIPNQVGLLNDLIKGQEVFSNLGAAPRDSSIARFMTAKDDNENKALVWGVVTDAHGVMRITLRDFRPHVAALLAVGRADLAEFITKDYLNAYVMGLNDYIRDLRRITIASRDTYTPHDLPGGRAITA
;
A
#
# COMPACT_ATOMS: atom_id res chain seq x y z
N ILE A 1 2.86 40.42 -11.06
CA ILE A 1 1.55 40.90 -10.54
C ILE A 1 1.64 42.37 -10.12
N GLU A 2 2.65 42.77 -9.35
CA GLU A 2 2.83 44.16 -8.87
C GLU A 2 2.98 45.23 -9.97
N ARG A 3 3.28 44.83 -11.22
CA ARG A 3 3.39 45.73 -12.38
C ARG A 3 2.09 45.90 -13.18
N LEU A 4 1.00 45.23 -12.80
CA LEU A 4 -0.30 45.33 -13.49
C LEU A 4 -1.10 46.53 -12.97
N PRO A 5 -1.98 47.14 -13.78
CA PRO A 5 -2.92 48.17 -13.32
C PRO A 5 -3.75 47.71 -12.13
N ALA A 6 -4.04 48.59 -11.16
CA ALA A 6 -4.72 48.26 -9.91
C ALA A 6 -6.16 47.71 -10.09
N THR A 7 -6.80 47.98 -11.23
CA THR A 7 -8.08 47.37 -11.62
C THR A 7 -7.89 45.91 -12.01
N TRP A 8 -6.90 45.63 -12.86
CA TRP A 8 -6.57 44.27 -13.29
C TRP A 8 -6.05 43.40 -12.15
N GLN A 9 -5.33 43.99 -11.18
CA GLN A 9 -4.95 43.28 -9.95
C GLN A 9 -6.19 42.88 -9.13
N ARG A 10 -7.16 43.78 -8.95
CA ARG A 10 -8.40 43.48 -8.22
C ARG A 10 -9.26 42.44 -8.93
N ASP A 11 -9.41 42.58 -10.25
CA ASP A 11 -10.17 41.62 -11.06
C ASP A 11 -9.51 40.24 -11.02
N TRP A 12 -8.17 40.17 -11.16
CA TRP A 12 -7.42 38.93 -11.04
C TRP A 12 -7.54 38.29 -9.65
N VAL A 13 -7.41 39.07 -8.57
CA VAL A 13 -7.59 38.57 -7.19
C VAL A 13 -9.00 38.04 -6.98
N SER A 14 -10.02 38.73 -7.51
CA SER A 14 -11.41 38.29 -7.45
C SER A 14 -11.62 36.96 -8.18
N ILE A 15 -11.09 36.83 -9.40
CA ILE A 15 -11.15 35.59 -10.19
C ILE A 15 -10.44 34.45 -9.47
N VAL A 16 -9.24 34.67 -8.94
CA VAL A 16 -8.48 33.65 -8.20
C VAL A 16 -9.20 33.24 -6.93
N ARG A 17 -9.81 34.18 -6.19
CA ARG A 17 -10.58 33.87 -4.99
C ARG A 17 -11.81 33.03 -5.32
N GLN A 18 -12.57 33.41 -6.34
CA GLN A 18 -13.74 32.65 -6.78
C GLN A 18 -13.35 31.24 -7.24
N ALA A 19 -12.30 31.13 -8.05
CA ALA A 19 -11.77 29.84 -8.48
C ALA A 19 -11.37 28.95 -7.29
N ARG A 20 -10.71 29.53 -6.27
CA ARG A 20 -10.36 28.81 -5.03
C ARG A 20 -11.58 28.38 -4.20
N GLU A 21 -12.63 29.20 -4.13
CA GLU A 21 -13.87 28.84 -3.43
C GLU A 21 -14.62 27.70 -4.12
N GLU A 22 -14.65 27.70 -5.46
CA GLU A 22 -15.20 26.59 -6.26
C GLU A 22 -14.33 25.33 -6.16
N GLU A 23 -13.01 25.48 -6.19
CA GLU A 23 -12.04 24.41 -5.92
C GLU A 23 -12.24 23.79 -4.55
N LEU A 24 -12.41 24.61 -3.51
CA LEU A 24 -12.61 24.14 -2.14
C LEU A 24 -13.91 23.33 -2.02
N LYS A 25 -15.01 23.77 -2.62
CA LYS A 25 -16.28 23.01 -2.60
C LYS A 25 -16.14 21.66 -3.28
N ALA A 26 -15.53 21.63 -4.46
CA ALA A 26 -15.26 20.38 -5.18
C ALA A 26 -14.35 19.45 -4.37
N TYR A 27 -13.33 20.02 -3.72
CA TYR A 27 -12.41 19.29 -2.85
C TYR A 27 -13.11 18.72 -1.60
N GLN A 28 -13.97 19.49 -0.94
CA GLN A 28 -14.78 19.03 0.19
C GLN A 28 -15.74 17.90 -0.21
N GLN A 29 -16.37 18.02 -1.38
CA GLN A 29 -17.19 16.93 -1.94
C GLN A 29 -16.34 15.69 -2.25
N GLN A 30 -15.14 15.89 -2.79
CA GLN A 30 -14.18 14.83 -3.07
C GLN A 30 -13.79 14.07 -1.78
N LEU A 31 -13.55 14.78 -0.67
CA LEU A 31 -13.18 14.20 0.61
C LEU A 31 -14.35 13.68 1.46
N SER A 32 -15.60 14.04 1.13
CA SER A 32 -16.76 13.66 1.94
C SER A 32 -16.95 12.14 2.02
N LEU A 33 -17.16 11.61 3.22
CA LEU A 33 -17.52 10.19 3.39
C LEU A 33 -19.03 9.96 3.35
N HIS A 34 -19.85 10.99 3.13
CA HIS A 34 -21.31 10.86 3.06
C HIS A 34 -21.78 10.30 1.72
N ALA A 35 -21.17 9.20 1.28
CA ALA A 35 -21.45 8.55 0.02
C ALA A 35 -21.11 7.06 0.10
N PHE A 36 -21.78 6.27 -0.73
CA PHE A 36 -21.40 4.90 -1.02
C PHE A 36 -20.98 4.78 -2.50
N LEU A 37 -20.33 3.67 -2.84
CA LEU A 37 -19.94 3.37 -4.22
C LEU A 37 -20.99 2.50 -4.88
N GLU A 38 -21.51 2.99 -5.99
CA GLU A 38 -22.34 2.21 -6.89
C GLU A 38 -21.45 1.57 -7.97
N PRO A 39 -21.45 0.23 -8.10
CA PRO A 39 -20.61 -0.47 -9.07
C PRO A 39 -21.05 -0.13 -10.49
N GLY A 40 -20.13 0.42 -11.28
CA GLY A 40 -20.33 0.67 -12.71
C GLY A 40 -19.49 -0.24 -13.59
N VAL A 41 -19.83 -0.31 -14.89
CA VAL A 41 -19.13 -1.16 -15.88
C VAL A 41 -17.68 -0.70 -16.11
N HIS A 42 -17.41 0.60 -15.96
CA HIS A 42 -16.13 1.23 -16.29
C HIS A 42 -15.46 1.92 -15.09
N GLY A 43 -16.04 1.78 -13.90
CA GLY A 43 -15.63 2.47 -12.69
C GLY A 43 -16.80 2.70 -11.77
N ASP A 44 -16.51 2.90 -10.50
CA ASP A 44 -17.52 3.15 -9.49
C ASP A 44 -17.93 4.63 -9.47
N SER A 45 -19.23 4.88 -9.29
CA SER A 45 -19.75 6.22 -9.03
C SER A 45 -20.03 6.41 -7.55
N ARG A 46 -19.71 7.61 -7.04
CA ARG A 46 -20.04 7.99 -5.66
C ARG A 46 -21.47 8.51 -5.62
N THR A 47 -22.31 7.84 -4.85
CA THR A 47 -23.71 8.24 -4.64
C THR A 47 -23.85 8.81 -3.24
N ALA A 48 -24.23 10.09 -3.17
CA ALA A 48 -24.34 10.82 -1.91
C ALA A 48 -25.48 10.25 -1.04
N ILE A 49 -25.22 10.15 0.27
CA ILE A 49 -26.19 9.73 1.28
C ILE A 49 -26.73 11.00 1.94
N PRO A 50 -28.06 11.23 1.95
CA PRO A 50 -28.64 12.35 2.67
C PRO A 50 -28.31 12.27 4.17
N PRO A 51 -28.05 13.40 4.87
CA PRO A 51 -27.67 13.39 6.28
C PRO A 51 -28.61 12.58 7.17
N ARG A 52 -29.93 12.72 6.99
CA ARG A 52 -30.94 11.99 7.78
C ARG A 52 -30.99 10.49 7.53
N ALA A 53 -30.38 10.02 6.44
CA ALA A 53 -30.27 8.60 6.16
C ALA A 53 -28.93 8.03 6.67
N LEU A 54 -27.97 8.85 7.07
CA LEU A 54 -26.66 8.36 7.52
C LEU A 54 -26.78 7.54 8.80
N THR A 55 -26.17 6.36 8.76
CA THR A 55 -25.97 5.49 9.91
C THR A 55 -24.49 5.17 10.07
N LEU A 56 -24.12 4.69 11.26
CA LEU A 56 -22.85 4.02 11.51
C LEU A 56 -23.12 2.52 11.54
N GLY A 57 -22.39 1.75 10.73
CA GLY A 57 -22.49 0.30 10.80
C GLY A 57 -21.54 -0.26 11.85
N LEU A 58 -22.04 -1.21 12.64
CA LEU A 58 -21.27 -1.93 13.65
C LEU A 58 -21.40 -3.43 13.39
N ILE A 59 -20.28 -4.14 13.40
CA ILE A 59 -20.21 -5.59 13.28
C ILE A 59 -19.75 -6.15 14.62
N TYR A 60 -20.56 -7.02 15.21
CA TYR A 60 -20.25 -7.70 16.47
C TYR A 60 -20.87 -9.09 16.49
N GLN A 61 -20.04 -10.08 16.80
CA GLN A 61 -20.31 -11.51 16.67
C GLN A 61 -20.88 -11.88 15.30
N ASP A 62 -20.24 -11.42 14.22
CA ASP A 62 -20.66 -11.58 12.82
C ASP A 62 -22.07 -11.01 12.51
N ASN A 63 -22.66 -10.20 13.41
CA ASN A 63 -23.95 -9.54 13.19
C ASN A 63 -23.77 -8.06 12.84
N TYR A 64 -24.60 -7.57 11.92
CA TYR A 64 -24.57 -6.20 11.45
C TYR A 64 -25.64 -5.36 12.13
N TYR A 65 -25.25 -4.21 12.67
CA TYR A 65 -26.13 -3.24 13.30
C TYR A 65 -25.96 -1.87 12.65
N LEU A 66 -27.06 -1.14 12.46
CA LEU A 66 -27.07 0.24 11.99
C LEU A 66 -27.47 1.17 13.14
N LEU A 67 -26.56 2.07 13.50
CA LEU A 67 -26.78 3.09 14.51
C LEU A 67 -27.10 4.41 13.80
N PRO A 68 -28.26 5.04 14.05
CA PRO A 68 -28.54 6.36 13.50
C PRO A 68 -27.54 7.39 14.04
N LEU A 69 -27.09 8.31 13.18
CA LEU A 69 -26.19 9.39 13.61
C LEU A 69 -26.94 10.58 14.23
N TYR A 70 -28.23 10.71 13.94
CA TYR A 70 -29.06 11.84 14.35
C TYR A 70 -30.18 11.39 15.28
N GLU A 71 -30.54 12.25 16.23
CA GLU A 71 -31.68 11.99 17.11
C GLU A 71 -33.00 11.91 16.31
N PRO A 72 -33.94 11.02 16.68
CA PRO A 72 -35.19 10.85 15.94
C PRO A 72 -35.96 12.16 15.79
N GLY A 73 -36.20 12.58 14.53
CA GLY A 73 -36.93 13.81 14.22
C GLY A 73 -36.15 15.12 14.47
N SER A 74 -34.88 15.04 14.87
CA SER A 74 -34.01 16.20 15.12
C SER A 74 -32.87 16.28 14.08
N PRO A 75 -32.36 17.48 13.75
CA PRO A 75 -31.10 17.64 13.03
C PRO A 75 -29.85 17.45 13.91
N ASP A 76 -30.02 17.25 15.22
CA ASP A 76 -28.91 17.10 16.15
C ASP A 76 -28.31 15.70 16.09
N LEU A 77 -26.98 15.62 16.25
CA LEU A 77 -26.28 14.33 16.37
C LEU A 77 -26.72 13.60 17.65
N CYS A 78 -26.71 12.28 17.60
CA CYS A 78 -26.98 11.45 18.77
C CYS A 78 -26.07 11.83 19.94
N SER A 79 -26.67 11.96 21.12
CA SER A 79 -25.90 12.23 22.34
C SER A 79 -24.98 11.06 22.70
N PRO A 80 -23.85 11.31 23.40
CA PRO A 80 -22.99 10.24 23.92
C PRO A 80 -23.74 9.17 24.73
N ALA A 81 -24.69 9.59 25.56
CA ALA A 81 -25.55 8.70 26.34
C ALA A 81 -26.40 7.78 25.45
N ARG A 82 -26.92 8.31 24.33
CA ARG A 82 -27.70 7.51 23.37
C ARG A 82 -26.84 6.45 22.69
N ILE A 83 -25.60 6.78 22.34
CA ILE A 83 -24.65 5.81 21.79
C ILE A 83 -24.35 4.71 22.82
N GLN A 84 -24.09 5.06 24.08
CA GLN A 84 -23.90 4.08 25.16
C GLN A 84 -25.10 3.13 25.32
N GLN A 85 -26.34 3.66 25.23
CA GLN A 85 -27.55 2.84 25.28
C GLN A 85 -27.64 1.85 24.10
N PHE A 86 -27.25 2.26 22.88
CA PHE A 86 -27.19 1.35 21.73
C PHE A 86 -26.17 0.22 21.95
N ILE A 87 -24.98 0.57 22.44
CA ILE A 87 -23.94 -0.42 22.75
C ILE A 87 -24.41 -1.37 23.84
N ALA A 88 -25.01 -0.87 24.92
CA ALA A 88 -25.59 -1.69 25.98
C ALA A 88 -26.68 -2.63 25.44
N GLY A 89 -27.53 -2.16 24.52
CA GLY A 89 -28.53 -2.97 23.84
C GLY A 89 -27.93 -4.12 23.03
N ILE A 90 -26.88 -3.85 22.26
CA ILE A 90 -26.14 -4.86 21.47
C ILE A 90 -25.50 -5.90 22.40
N LEU A 91 -24.85 -5.47 23.49
CA LEU A 91 -24.17 -6.37 24.41
C LEU A 91 -25.15 -7.23 25.23
N ALA A 92 -26.33 -6.70 25.54
CA ALA A 92 -27.34 -7.41 26.32
C ALA A 92 -28.19 -8.38 25.49
N HIS A 93 -28.32 -8.17 24.18
CA HIS A 93 -29.23 -8.93 23.33
C HIS A 93 -28.49 -9.57 22.16
N LYS A 94 -28.45 -10.90 22.17
CA LYS A 94 -28.01 -11.67 20.99
C LYS A 94 -29.19 -11.83 20.03
N PRO A 95 -29.04 -11.49 18.74
CA PRO A 95 -30.07 -11.76 17.74
C PRO A 95 -30.42 -13.26 17.71
N SER A 96 -31.70 -13.57 17.46
CA SER A 96 -32.18 -14.95 17.34
C SER A 96 -31.79 -15.60 16.01
N GLU A 97 -31.44 -14.80 15.03
CA GLU A 97 -31.06 -15.23 13.68
C GLU A 97 -29.59 -15.62 13.62
N GLU A 98 -29.24 -16.53 12.69
CA GLU A 98 -27.85 -16.88 12.48
C GLU A 98 -27.06 -15.71 11.90
N PRO A 99 -25.82 -15.47 12.37
CA PRO A 99 -24.97 -14.44 11.79
C PRO A 99 -24.72 -14.71 10.31
N ALA A 100 -24.85 -13.67 9.50
CA ALA A 100 -24.62 -13.76 8.08
C ALA A 100 -23.20 -13.29 7.72
N SER A 101 -22.57 -13.98 6.77
CA SER A 101 -21.26 -13.58 6.24
C SER A 101 -21.40 -12.84 4.92
N LEU A 102 -20.83 -11.63 4.84
CA LEU A 102 -20.73 -10.87 3.58
C LEU A 102 -19.38 -11.07 2.89
N ARG A 103 -18.44 -11.82 3.49
CA ARG A 103 -17.06 -12.02 2.99
C ARG A 103 -17.01 -12.48 1.53
N ASP A 104 -17.83 -13.45 1.15
CA ASP A 104 -17.85 -13.98 -0.22
C ASP A 104 -18.36 -12.95 -1.23
N LEU A 105 -19.34 -12.13 -0.83
CA LEU A 105 -19.83 -11.04 -1.67
C LEU A 105 -18.78 -9.93 -1.79
N ALA A 106 -18.11 -9.56 -0.69
CA ALA A 106 -17.03 -8.57 -0.67
C ALA A 106 -15.84 -8.97 -1.56
N ARG A 107 -15.60 -10.27 -1.77
CA ARG A 107 -14.55 -10.80 -2.65
C ARG A 107 -14.98 -10.96 -4.11
N THR A 108 -16.25 -10.71 -4.45
CA THR A 108 -16.71 -10.79 -5.84
C THR A 108 -16.08 -9.66 -6.65
N ARG A 109 -15.61 -9.96 -7.88
CA ARG A 109 -15.05 -8.92 -8.75
C ARG A 109 -16.08 -7.83 -9.01
N ARG A 110 -15.63 -6.57 -8.96
CA ARG A 110 -16.51 -5.40 -9.04
C ARG A 110 -17.41 -5.40 -10.27
N ALA A 111 -16.88 -5.81 -11.42
CA ALA A 111 -17.62 -5.93 -12.68
C ALA A 111 -18.81 -6.92 -12.64
N GLN A 112 -18.81 -7.90 -11.73
CA GLN A 112 -19.90 -8.87 -11.57
C GLN A 112 -20.85 -8.52 -10.41
N THR A 113 -20.45 -7.61 -9.53
CA THR A 113 -21.20 -7.30 -8.31
C THR A 113 -22.63 -6.84 -8.59
N GLY A 114 -22.86 -6.01 -9.60
CA GLY A 114 -24.22 -5.57 -9.98
C GLY A 114 -25.13 -6.74 -10.38
N ALA A 115 -24.63 -7.64 -11.24
CA ALA A 115 -25.39 -8.82 -11.68
C ALA A 115 -25.65 -9.80 -10.53
N VAL A 116 -24.66 -10.02 -9.66
CA VAL A 116 -24.81 -10.89 -8.48
C VAL A 116 -25.86 -10.31 -7.53
N ARG A 117 -25.81 -9.00 -7.23
CA ARG A 117 -26.79 -8.34 -6.34
C ARG A 117 -28.22 -8.42 -6.88
N ALA A 118 -28.41 -8.20 -8.18
CA ALA A 118 -29.72 -8.28 -8.80
C ALA A 118 -30.33 -9.69 -8.75
N ALA A 119 -29.50 -10.72 -8.62
CA ALA A 119 -29.92 -12.12 -8.53
C ALA A 119 -30.16 -12.61 -7.07
N LEU A 120 -29.90 -11.77 -6.07
CA LEU A 120 -30.20 -12.10 -4.67
C LEU A 120 -31.71 -12.01 -4.39
N SER A 121 -32.15 -12.61 -3.29
CA SER A 121 -33.52 -12.48 -2.79
C SER A 121 -33.83 -11.02 -2.43
N ALA A 122 -35.12 -10.65 -2.50
CA ALA A 122 -35.57 -9.29 -2.18
C ALA A 122 -35.17 -8.86 -0.75
N ASN A 123 -35.16 -9.80 0.21
CA ASN A 123 -34.72 -9.53 1.59
C ASN A 123 -33.25 -9.14 1.63
N ASN A 124 -32.37 -9.91 0.98
CA ASN A 124 -30.93 -9.63 0.95
C ASN A 124 -30.63 -8.35 0.15
N GLN A 125 -31.36 -8.09 -0.94
CA GLN A 125 -31.25 -6.82 -1.68
C GLN A 125 -31.63 -5.62 -0.79
N ALA A 126 -32.73 -5.73 -0.02
CA ALA A 126 -33.15 -4.69 0.90
C ALA A 126 -32.12 -4.48 2.03
N ALA A 127 -31.60 -5.55 2.63
CA ALA A 127 -30.57 -5.46 3.66
C ALA A 127 -29.28 -4.80 3.14
N LEU A 128 -28.85 -5.14 1.92
CA LEU A 128 -27.71 -4.48 1.27
C LEU A 128 -27.97 -3.00 1.00
N ALA A 129 -29.17 -2.63 0.56
CA ALA A 129 -29.56 -1.24 0.36
C ALA A 129 -29.59 -0.46 1.69
N ARG A 130 -30.01 -1.08 2.80
CA ARG A 130 -29.91 -0.49 4.13
C ARG A 130 -28.45 -0.31 4.54
N LEU A 131 -27.58 -1.29 4.29
CA LEU A 131 -26.16 -1.21 4.59
C LEU A 131 -25.44 -0.08 3.84
N GLN A 132 -25.92 0.34 2.67
CA GLN A 132 -25.38 1.49 1.93
C GLN A 132 -25.57 2.83 2.67
N SER A 133 -26.46 2.88 3.66
CA SER A 133 -26.62 4.05 4.52
C SER A 133 -25.47 4.23 5.53
N ALA A 134 -24.63 3.21 5.70
CA ALA A 134 -23.47 3.20 6.58
C ALA A 134 -22.15 3.32 5.79
N PRO A 135 -21.64 4.53 5.54
CA PRO A 135 -20.37 4.70 4.84
C PRO A 135 -19.15 4.25 5.67
N ILE A 136 -19.30 4.19 7.00
CA ILE A 136 -18.28 3.70 7.92
C ILE A 136 -18.82 2.46 8.61
N LEU A 137 -18.02 1.39 8.59
CA LEU A 137 -18.28 0.15 9.33
C LEU A 137 -17.21 -0.05 10.39
N LEU A 138 -17.62 -0.34 11.62
CA LEU A 138 -16.73 -0.70 12.72
C LEU A 138 -16.89 -2.19 13.01
N ASN A 139 -15.85 -2.98 12.78
CA ASN A 139 -15.83 -4.38 13.10
C ASN A 139 -15.13 -4.62 14.45
N PHE A 140 -15.91 -5.03 15.46
CA PHE A 140 -15.45 -5.38 16.80
C PHE A 140 -15.33 -6.89 17.03
N ASP A 141 -15.40 -7.70 15.96
CA ASP A 141 -14.98 -9.10 15.98
C ASP A 141 -13.46 -9.16 16.06
N GLN A 142 -12.95 -9.17 17.29
CA GLN A 142 -11.54 -9.04 17.59
C GLN A 142 -10.69 -10.05 16.84
N ARG A 143 -9.61 -9.54 16.24
CA ARG A 143 -8.61 -10.35 15.55
C ARG A 143 -7.26 -10.28 16.24
N LEU A 144 -6.47 -11.33 16.07
CA LEU A 144 -5.12 -11.39 16.62
C LEU A 144 -4.24 -10.28 15.99
N PRO A 145 -3.61 -9.41 16.80
CA PRO A 145 -2.82 -8.28 16.29
C PRO A 145 -1.56 -8.71 15.53
N GLU A 146 -1.09 -9.94 15.74
CA GLU A 146 0.09 -10.54 15.08
C GLU A 146 -0.18 -10.91 13.62
N LEU A 147 -1.46 -10.95 13.21
CA LEU A 147 -1.83 -11.17 11.82
C LEU A 147 -1.34 -10.01 10.95
N THR A 148 -0.98 -10.32 9.72
CA THR A 148 -0.64 -9.32 8.70
C THR A 148 -1.84 -8.45 8.35
N LEU A 149 -1.63 -7.24 7.84
CA LEU A 149 -2.71 -6.32 7.45
C LEU A 149 -3.65 -6.95 6.41
N ALA A 150 -3.11 -7.76 5.49
CA ALA A 150 -3.93 -8.43 4.47
C ALA A 150 -4.78 -9.57 5.05
N GLN A 151 -4.35 -10.22 6.14
CA GLN A 151 -5.16 -11.22 6.87
C GLN A 151 -6.21 -10.54 7.74
N LEU A 152 -5.86 -9.44 8.43
CA LEU A 152 -6.79 -8.66 9.26
C LEU A 152 -7.98 -8.15 8.44
N ARG A 153 -7.74 -7.60 7.24
CA ARG A 153 -8.80 -7.09 6.34
C ARG A 153 -9.76 -8.15 5.77
N GLN A 154 -9.47 -9.45 5.96
CA GLN A 154 -10.38 -10.54 5.57
C GLN A 154 -11.50 -10.78 6.60
N GLY A 155 -11.66 -9.89 7.59
CA GLY A 155 -12.75 -9.96 8.56
C GLY A 155 -14.09 -9.69 7.90
N GLU A 156 -15.18 -9.86 8.66
CA GLU A 156 -16.48 -9.36 8.21
C GLU A 156 -16.39 -7.87 7.93
N ARG A 157 -17.06 -7.45 6.86
CA ARG A 157 -16.92 -6.10 6.32
C ARG A 157 -18.08 -5.78 5.41
N GLY A 158 -18.06 -4.56 4.88
CA GLY A 158 -18.96 -4.16 3.81
C GLY A 158 -18.65 -4.84 2.48
N VAL A 159 -19.51 -4.62 1.50
CA VAL A 159 -19.49 -5.30 0.19
C VAL A 159 -18.71 -4.54 -0.88
N GLY A 160 -17.74 -3.73 -0.44
CA GLY A 160 -16.91 -2.86 -1.29
C GLY A 160 -17.56 -1.51 -1.64
N ASP A 161 -18.76 -1.22 -1.13
CA ASP A 161 -19.44 0.07 -1.37
C ASP A 161 -19.00 1.14 -0.37
N GLN A 162 -18.56 0.72 0.80
CA GLN A 162 -18.28 1.58 1.93
C GLN A 162 -16.89 2.22 1.78
N PRO A 163 -16.77 3.54 2.01
CA PRO A 163 -15.48 4.22 2.08
C PRO A 163 -14.50 3.59 3.07
N LEU A 164 -14.98 3.21 4.26
CA LEU A 164 -14.12 2.83 5.37
C LEU A 164 -14.69 1.64 6.14
N THR A 165 -13.84 0.65 6.43
CA THR A 165 -14.07 -0.36 7.45
C THR A 165 -12.92 -0.32 8.45
N VAL A 166 -13.24 -0.25 9.74
CA VAL A 166 -12.27 -0.29 10.84
C VAL A 166 -12.33 -1.65 11.52
N PHE A 167 -11.19 -2.30 11.73
CA PHE A 167 -11.12 -3.59 12.43
C PHE A 167 -10.45 -3.44 13.78
N ASP A 168 -11.06 -4.03 14.82
CA ASP A 168 -10.48 -4.13 16.16
C ASP A 168 -9.53 -5.34 16.29
N THR A 169 -8.36 -5.13 16.87
CA THR A 169 -7.42 -6.20 17.25
C THR A 169 -7.31 -6.40 18.76
N GLY A 170 -8.13 -5.70 19.54
CA GLY A 170 -8.06 -5.60 20.99
C GLY A 170 -6.91 -4.72 21.50
N ARG A 171 -5.92 -4.40 20.65
CA ARG A 171 -4.76 -3.55 20.98
C ARG A 171 -4.59 -2.35 20.07
N SER A 172 -5.06 -2.43 18.84
CA SER A 172 -5.01 -1.39 17.83
C SER A 172 -6.18 -1.50 16.86
N PHE A 173 -6.42 -0.44 16.09
CA PHE A 173 -7.43 -0.42 15.04
C PHE A 173 -6.78 -0.40 13.66
N ILE A 174 -7.33 -1.17 12.73
CA ILE A 174 -6.91 -1.18 11.32
C ILE A 174 -7.95 -0.44 10.49
N PHE A 175 -7.53 0.62 9.81
CA PHE A 175 -8.38 1.40 8.92
C PHE A 175 -8.23 0.86 7.49
N ASP A 176 -9.17 0.02 7.05
CA ASP A 176 -9.22 -0.43 5.66
C ASP A 176 -10.06 0.54 4.83
N GLN A 177 -9.34 1.26 3.97
CA GLN A 177 -9.84 2.41 3.26
C GLN A 177 -9.99 2.10 1.77
N SER A 178 -11.13 2.51 1.21
CA SER A 178 -11.33 2.44 -0.24
C SER A 178 -10.44 3.46 -0.95
N HIS A 179 -9.63 2.98 -1.89
CA HIS A 179 -8.67 3.81 -2.63
C HIS A 179 -9.34 4.80 -3.61
N ILE A 180 -10.68 4.74 -3.76
CA ILE A 180 -11.48 5.73 -4.49
C ILE A 180 -11.69 6.99 -3.62
N PHE A 181 -11.89 6.80 -2.31
CA PHE A 181 -12.08 7.91 -1.36
C PHE A 181 -10.76 8.43 -0.82
N PHE A 182 -9.79 7.55 -0.61
CA PHE A 182 -8.54 7.87 0.09
C PHE A 182 -7.32 7.57 -0.79
N ASP A 183 -6.30 8.40 -0.66
CA ASP A 183 -4.92 8.00 -0.95
C ASP A 183 -4.18 7.69 0.36
N GLY A 184 -2.95 7.20 0.25
CA GLY A 184 -2.18 6.77 1.42
C GLY A 184 -1.95 7.87 2.46
N ILE A 185 -1.67 9.11 2.05
CA ILE A 185 -1.30 10.20 2.96
C ILE A 185 -2.56 10.74 3.66
N TRP A 186 -3.61 11.04 2.90
CA TRP A 186 -4.88 11.49 3.47
C TRP A 186 -5.55 10.42 4.31
N GLY A 187 -5.41 9.16 3.87
CA GLY A 187 -5.85 8.00 4.60
C GLY A 187 -5.18 7.85 5.96
N ALA A 188 -3.86 7.98 5.99
CA ALA A 188 -3.07 8.03 7.22
C ALA A 188 -3.51 9.19 8.12
N GLY A 189 -3.64 10.40 7.56
CA GLY A 189 -4.10 11.57 8.31
C GLY A 189 -5.47 11.38 8.95
N LEU A 190 -6.45 10.81 8.24
CA LEU A 190 -7.77 10.50 8.80
C LEU A 190 -7.66 9.49 9.94
N ALA A 191 -6.88 8.42 9.75
CA ALA A 191 -6.71 7.38 10.77
C ALA A 191 -6.12 7.97 12.06
N GLU A 192 -5.15 8.87 11.95
CA GLU A 192 -4.57 9.59 13.10
C GLU A 192 -5.62 10.45 13.81
N ILE A 193 -6.35 11.30 13.06
CA ILE A 193 -7.39 12.17 13.62
C ILE A 193 -8.45 11.34 14.36
N MET A 194 -8.97 10.29 13.72
CA MET A 194 -9.98 9.42 14.34
C MET A 194 -9.44 8.72 15.59
N THR A 195 -8.16 8.32 15.60
CA THR A 195 -7.53 7.68 16.76
C THR A 195 -7.37 8.65 17.93
N GLN A 196 -6.95 9.90 17.68
CA GLN A 196 -6.81 10.92 18.71
C GLN A 196 -8.15 11.34 19.31
N GLU A 197 -9.19 11.48 18.47
CA GLU A 197 -10.55 11.73 18.93
C GLU A 197 -11.08 10.55 19.76
N ALA A 198 -10.94 9.32 19.28
CA ALA A 198 -11.42 8.13 19.98
C ALA A 198 -10.74 7.95 21.35
N THR A 199 -9.43 8.19 21.44
CA THR A 199 -8.68 8.10 22.71
C THR A 199 -9.09 9.20 23.69
N SER A 200 -9.38 10.41 23.21
CA SER A 200 -9.90 11.51 24.02
C SER A 200 -11.29 11.18 24.58
N TRP A 201 -12.19 10.64 23.74
CA TRP A 201 -13.51 10.17 24.18
C TRP A 201 -13.42 8.99 25.16
N ALA A 202 -12.49 8.04 24.94
CA ALA A 202 -12.29 6.93 25.86
C ALA A 202 -11.88 7.42 27.26
N ALA A 203 -11.00 8.42 27.35
CA ALA A 203 -10.61 9.03 28.62
C ALA A 203 -11.80 9.71 29.33
N TYR A 204 -12.68 10.38 28.56
CA TYR A 204 -13.91 10.97 29.09
C TYR A 204 -14.90 9.91 29.59
N PHE A 205 -15.15 8.86 28.80
CA PHE A 205 -16.09 7.80 29.18
C PHE A 205 -15.61 6.97 30.37
N HIS A 206 -14.30 6.85 30.57
CA HIS A 206 -13.75 6.18 31.75
C HIS A 206 -14.08 6.91 33.07
N GLN A 207 -14.35 8.21 33.00
CA GLN A 207 -14.63 9.06 34.18
C GLN A 207 -16.12 9.32 34.40
N THR A 208 -16.99 8.86 33.51
CA THR A 208 -18.43 9.11 33.56
C THR A 208 -19.20 7.82 33.85
N GLU A 209 -20.32 7.96 34.55
CA GLU A 209 -21.20 6.81 34.78
C GLU A 209 -21.83 6.34 33.46
N PRO A 210 -21.98 5.02 33.23
CA PRO A 210 -22.67 4.51 32.06
C PRO A 210 -24.10 5.04 32.00
N ALA A 211 -24.54 5.49 30.82
CA ALA A 211 -25.91 5.92 30.63
C ALA A 211 -26.91 4.81 31.00
N PRO A 212 -27.96 5.11 31.78
CA PRO A 212 -28.98 4.13 32.14
C PRO A 212 -29.81 3.72 30.92
N GLY A 213 -30.25 2.45 30.93
CA GLY A 213 -31.13 1.87 29.91
C GLY A 213 -30.40 1.24 28.73
N ALA A 214 -31.19 0.66 27.82
CA ALA A 214 -30.70 0.07 26.59
C ALA A 214 -31.59 0.53 25.43
N ALA A 215 -30.97 0.80 24.28
CA ALA A 215 -31.65 1.10 23.03
C ALA A 215 -31.28 0.00 22.02
N HIS A 216 -32.24 -0.39 21.19
CA HIS A 216 -31.99 -1.40 20.16
C HIS A 216 -31.70 -0.71 18.84
N PRO A 217 -30.45 -0.74 18.34
CA PRO A 217 -30.17 -0.32 16.98
C PRO A 217 -30.83 -1.30 16.00
N GLU A 218 -30.96 -0.88 14.74
CA GLU A 218 -31.47 -1.75 13.68
C GLU A 218 -30.47 -2.88 13.43
N HIS A 219 -30.93 -4.13 13.50
CA HIS A 219 -30.14 -5.30 13.13
C HIS A 219 -30.44 -5.66 11.66
N LEU A 220 -29.38 -5.93 10.89
CA LEU A 220 -29.50 -6.35 9.50
C LEU A 220 -29.36 -7.86 9.38
N ALA A 221 -30.47 -8.49 9.03
CA ALA A 221 -30.57 -9.90 8.72
C ALA A 221 -30.23 -10.17 7.24
N PHE A 222 -29.35 -11.13 6.97
CA PHE A 222 -29.21 -11.70 5.62
C PHE A 222 -29.62 -13.16 5.64
N ALA A 223 -30.79 -13.44 5.07
CA ALA A 223 -31.37 -14.77 4.98
C ALA A 223 -30.84 -15.47 3.72
N TRP A 224 -29.59 -15.92 3.78
CA TRP A 224 -28.96 -16.63 2.65
C TRP A 224 -29.60 -17.99 2.41
N ASN A 225 -30.00 -18.24 1.16
CA ASN A 225 -30.44 -19.56 0.74
C ASN A 225 -29.33 -20.34 0.01
N PRO A 226 -29.44 -21.68 -0.10
CA PRO A 226 -28.41 -22.50 -0.76
C PRO A 226 -28.09 -22.09 -2.21
N ALA A 227 -29.07 -21.56 -2.97
CA ALA A 227 -28.85 -21.11 -4.33
C ALA A 227 -28.01 -19.81 -4.39
N GLU A 228 -28.23 -18.88 -3.45
CA GLU A 228 -27.42 -17.67 -3.32
C GLU A 228 -25.98 -18.01 -2.89
N TYR A 229 -25.78 -18.94 -1.96
CA TYR A 229 -24.43 -19.42 -1.62
C TYR A 229 -23.73 -20.03 -2.83
N GLN A 230 -24.43 -20.80 -3.65
CA GLN A 230 -23.87 -21.34 -4.89
C GLN A 230 -23.54 -20.25 -5.91
N LEU A 231 -24.41 -19.24 -6.05
CA LEU A 231 -24.15 -18.07 -6.90
C LEU A 231 -22.89 -17.34 -6.46
N LEU A 232 -22.77 -17.04 -5.16
CA LEU A 232 -21.61 -16.39 -4.58
C LEU A 232 -20.34 -17.23 -4.76
N ARG A 233 -20.40 -18.56 -4.57
CA ARG A 233 -19.22 -19.43 -4.77
C ARG A 233 -18.78 -19.52 -6.23
N ARG A 234 -19.71 -19.42 -7.18
CA ARG A 234 -19.43 -19.48 -8.62
C ARG A 234 -19.02 -18.12 -9.21
N SER A 235 -19.27 -17.02 -8.50
CA SER A 235 -18.89 -15.70 -8.98
C SER A 235 -17.37 -15.55 -9.02
N SER A 236 -16.87 -14.82 -10.02
CA SER A 236 -15.45 -14.56 -10.13
C SER A 236 -14.98 -13.75 -8.93
N LYS A 237 -13.88 -14.19 -8.32
CA LYS A 237 -13.30 -13.54 -7.15
C LYS A 237 -12.16 -12.61 -7.54
N VAL A 238 -11.91 -11.62 -6.69
CA VAL A 238 -10.65 -10.86 -6.71
C VAL A 238 -9.47 -11.83 -6.55
N ALA A 239 -8.33 -11.46 -7.12
CA ALA A 239 -7.14 -12.30 -7.10
C ALA A 239 -6.78 -12.69 -5.66
N ASN A 240 -6.39 -13.95 -5.47
CA ASN A 240 -5.87 -14.38 -4.19
C ASN A 240 -4.52 -13.71 -3.93
N GLU A 241 -4.25 -13.45 -2.66
CA GLU A 241 -3.02 -12.84 -2.20
C GLU A 241 -2.48 -13.57 -0.98
N VAL A 242 -1.16 -13.52 -0.83
CA VAL A 242 -0.47 -13.75 0.42
C VAL A 242 0.36 -12.51 0.74
N THR A 243 0.73 -12.36 2.01
CA THR A 243 1.42 -11.15 2.46
C THR A 243 2.49 -11.48 3.48
N ALA A 244 3.50 -10.64 3.55
CA ALA A 244 4.54 -10.66 4.56
C ALA A 244 4.82 -9.24 5.07
N GLU A 245 5.26 -9.13 6.32
CA GLU A 245 5.67 -7.87 6.94
C GLU A 245 7.04 -8.02 7.59
N HIS A 246 7.86 -6.97 7.57
CA HIS A 246 9.19 -6.98 8.16
C HIS A 246 9.61 -5.60 8.68
N GLU A 247 10.34 -5.58 9.81
CA GLU A 247 10.74 -4.35 10.52
C GLU A 247 12.27 -4.13 10.57
N GLY A 248 13.05 -5.09 10.10
CA GLY A 248 14.51 -5.11 10.30
C GLY A 248 15.35 -4.18 9.41
N VAL A 249 14.75 -3.20 8.72
CA VAL A 249 15.53 -2.23 7.93
C VAL A 249 16.26 -1.28 8.88
N GLN A 250 17.57 -1.14 8.69
CA GLN A 250 18.42 -0.27 9.51
C GLN A 250 18.35 1.19 9.02
N LEU A 251 17.23 1.86 9.30
CA LEU A 251 16.99 3.24 8.84
C LEU A 251 18.10 4.21 9.30
N SER A 252 18.60 4.06 10.52
CA SER A 252 19.69 4.89 11.04
C SER A 252 20.97 4.77 10.19
N ALA A 253 21.26 3.58 9.65
CA ALA A 253 22.39 3.37 8.75
C ALA A 253 22.17 4.05 7.39
N MET A 254 20.94 4.00 6.84
CA MET A 254 20.58 4.71 5.60
C MET A 254 20.70 6.23 5.77
N LEU A 255 20.18 6.78 6.87
CA LEU A 255 20.28 8.21 7.17
C LEU A 255 21.75 8.64 7.35
N SER A 256 22.55 7.82 8.03
CA SER A 256 23.99 8.06 8.18
C SER A 256 24.70 8.04 6.82
N LEU A 257 24.37 7.09 5.95
CA LEU A 257 24.91 7.02 4.58
C LEU A 257 24.56 8.27 3.78
N ARG A 258 23.32 8.75 3.85
CA ARG A 258 22.90 9.98 3.16
C ARG A 258 23.70 11.20 3.61
N GLN A 259 23.99 11.30 4.91
CA GLN A 259 24.85 12.38 5.42
C GLN A 259 26.28 12.28 4.86
N LEU A 260 26.83 11.07 4.76
CA LEU A 260 28.16 10.84 4.18
C LEU A 260 28.20 11.19 2.69
N PHE A 261 27.19 10.77 1.93
CA PHE A 261 27.04 11.13 0.52
C PHE A 261 27.04 12.64 0.33
N LYS A 262 26.22 13.37 1.09
CA LYS A 262 26.16 14.83 1.04
C LYS A 262 27.50 15.49 1.37
N ARG A 263 28.25 14.97 2.35
CA ARG A 263 29.59 15.49 2.69
C ARG A 263 30.61 15.25 1.58
N ARG A 264 30.43 14.20 0.78
CA ARG A 264 31.37 13.80 -0.26
C ARG A 264 31.10 14.48 -1.60
N SER A 265 29.84 14.72 -1.95
CA SER A 265 29.47 15.45 -3.15
C SER A 265 28.05 16.00 -3.06
N ASP A 266 27.88 17.26 -3.45
CA ASP A 266 26.55 17.88 -3.57
C ASP A 266 25.69 17.24 -4.66
N LEU A 267 26.28 16.48 -5.59
CA LEU A 267 25.55 15.76 -6.64
C LEU A 267 24.95 14.44 -6.15
N LEU A 268 25.44 13.90 -5.04
CA LEU A 268 25.04 12.60 -4.51
C LEU A 268 23.89 12.75 -3.49
N GLN A 269 22.72 13.19 -3.99
CA GLN A 269 21.55 13.50 -3.16
C GLN A 269 20.49 12.39 -3.16
N LEU A 270 20.89 11.17 -2.82
CA LEU A 270 19.94 10.06 -2.73
C LEU A 270 19.04 10.20 -1.49
N THR A 271 17.74 10.07 -1.69
CA THR A 271 16.74 9.97 -0.62
C THR A 271 16.67 8.53 -0.09
N VAL A 272 15.96 8.33 1.03
CA VAL A 272 15.66 6.98 1.53
C VAL A 272 14.85 6.20 0.49
N ASN A 273 13.89 6.86 -0.16
CA ASN A 273 13.07 6.22 -1.18
C ASN A 273 13.88 5.80 -2.40
N ASP A 274 14.85 6.62 -2.82
CA ASP A 274 15.73 6.31 -3.95
C ASP A 274 16.55 5.05 -3.67
N LEU A 275 17.06 4.90 -2.43
CA LEU A 275 17.79 3.71 -2.00
C LEU A 275 16.91 2.46 -1.94
N LEU A 276 15.67 2.59 -1.49
CA LEU A 276 14.70 1.48 -1.47
C LEU A 276 14.37 1.02 -2.89
N VAL A 277 14.04 1.95 -3.80
CA VAL A 277 13.69 1.64 -5.19
C VAL A 277 14.89 1.08 -5.96
N LEU A 278 16.09 1.66 -5.78
CA LEU A 278 17.32 1.15 -6.38
C LEU A 278 17.59 -0.28 -5.92
N TYR A 279 17.54 -0.51 -4.60
CA TYR A 279 17.82 -1.84 -4.08
C TYR A 279 16.73 -2.85 -4.45
N ARG A 280 15.46 -2.43 -4.60
CA ARG A 280 14.39 -3.28 -5.10
C ARG A 280 14.73 -3.86 -6.47
N ALA A 281 15.28 -3.05 -7.38
CA ALA A 281 15.73 -3.53 -8.68
C ALA A 281 16.92 -4.50 -8.55
N ILE A 282 17.92 -4.14 -7.74
CA ILE A 282 19.08 -5.03 -7.44
C ILE A 282 18.60 -6.37 -6.89
N HIS A 283 17.65 -6.37 -5.97
CA HIS A 283 17.07 -7.55 -5.35
C HIS A 283 16.32 -8.41 -6.38
N ALA A 284 15.54 -7.82 -7.30
CA ALA A 284 14.92 -8.58 -8.39
C ALA A 284 15.96 -9.35 -9.24
N ALA A 285 17.12 -8.73 -9.46
CA ALA A 285 18.18 -9.31 -10.26
C ALA A 285 19.05 -10.34 -9.51
N SER A 286 19.12 -10.24 -8.18
CA SER A 286 20.07 -11.01 -7.37
C SER A 286 19.44 -11.98 -6.37
N TYR A 287 18.11 -11.94 -6.20
CA TYR A 287 17.41 -12.81 -5.27
C TYR A 287 17.65 -14.28 -5.59
N GLN A 288 17.99 -15.04 -4.54
CA GLN A 288 18.06 -16.48 -4.57
C GLN A 288 17.12 -17.00 -3.48
N PRO A 289 16.21 -17.92 -3.82
CA PRO A 289 15.30 -18.51 -2.84
C PRO A 289 16.04 -19.36 -1.82
N HIS A 290 15.49 -19.43 -0.61
CA HIS A 290 15.96 -20.37 0.39
C HIS A 290 15.91 -21.83 -0.14
N PRO A 291 16.94 -22.66 0.07
CA PRO A 291 16.97 -24.05 -0.40
C PRO A 291 15.74 -24.87 -0.01
N ASP A 292 15.28 -24.74 1.24
CA ASP A 292 14.08 -25.44 1.73
C ASP A 292 12.80 -25.15 0.91
N ILE A 293 12.67 -23.94 0.32
CA ILE A 293 11.55 -23.63 -0.58
C ILE A 293 11.64 -24.48 -1.83
N ILE A 294 12.84 -24.58 -2.41
CA ILE A 294 13.08 -25.39 -3.60
C ILE A 294 12.81 -26.86 -3.30
N ASP A 295 13.32 -27.38 -2.20
CA ASP A 295 13.11 -28.78 -1.81
C ASP A 295 11.63 -29.10 -1.60
N GLN A 296 10.88 -28.23 -0.90
CA GLN A 296 9.45 -28.41 -0.68
C GLN A 296 8.65 -28.33 -1.99
N LEU A 297 9.02 -27.43 -2.90
CA LEU A 297 8.39 -27.33 -4.21
C LEU A 297 8.69 -28.55 -5.08
N GLU A 298 9.92 -29.07 -5.08
CA GLU A 298 10.28 -30.28 -5.80
C GLU A 298 9.58 -31.52 -5.22
N GLN A 299 9.40 -31.58 -3.89
CA GLN A 299 8.59 -32.61 -3.25
C GLN A 299 7.12 -32.49 -3.67
N LEU A 300 6.55 -31.27 -3.66
CA LEU A 300 5.18 -31.02 -4.10
C LEU A 300 4.99 -31.37 -5.59
N ALA A 301 6.02 -31.15 -6.42
CA ALA A 301 6.02 -31.47 -7.84
C ALA A 301 5.86 -32.97 -8.12
N ARG A 302 6.27 -33.83 -7.17
CA ARG A 302 6.10 -35.29 -7.25
C ARG A 302 4.67 -35.76 -6.91
N SER A 303 3.86 -34.88 -6.30
CA SER A 303 2.47 -35.21 -5.95
C SER A 303 1.54 -34.98 -7.15
N ARG A 304 0.55 -35.88 -7.33
CA ARG A 304 -0.40 -35.78 -8.46
C ARG A 304 -1.25 -34.51 -8.39
N THR A 305 -1.61 -34.07 -7.19
CA THR A 305 -2.46 -32.90 -6.95
C THR A 305 -1.68 -31.58 -6.97
N GLY A 306 -0.41 -31.58 -6.57
CA GLY A 306 0.43 -30.38 -6.47
C GLY A 306 1.36 -30.12 -7.66
N ALA A 307 1.51 -31.05 -8.60
CA ALA A 307 2.51 -30.98 -9.67
C ALA A 307 2.46 -29.71 -10.52
N THR A 308 1.26 -29.21 -10.86
CA THR A 308 1.12 -27.98 -11.66
C THR A 308 1.46 -26.75 -10.83
N ALA A 309 0.90 -26.62 -9.63
CA ALA A 309 1.17 -25.50 -8.73
C ALA A 309 2.67 -25.40 -8.38
N ALA A 310 3.32 -26.53 -8.11
CA ALA A 310 4.75 -26.60 -7.84
C ALA A 310 5.59 -26.14 -9.04
N ARG A 311 5.23 -26.55 -10.27
CA ARG A 311 5.96 -26.12 -11.47
C ARG A 311 5.80 -24.62 -11.73
N GLU A 312 4.61 -24.07 -11.52
CA GLU A 312 4.38 -22.62 -11.63
C GLU A 312 5.17 -21.85 -10.58
N ALA A 313 5.21 -22.32 -9.33
CA ALA A 313 6.02 -21.74 -8.27
C ALA A 313 7.52 -21.84 -8.55
N LEU A 314 8.03 -23.01 -8.97
CA LEU A 314 9.43 -23.17 -9.36
C LEU A 314 9.79 -22.27 -10.54
N ALA A 315 8.91 -22.12 -11.52
CA ALA A 315 9.11 -21.22 -12.64
C ALA A 315 9.14 -19.76 -12.19
N ALA A 316 8.23 -19.32 -11.32
CA ALA A 316 8.22 -17.96 -10.79
C ALA A 316 9.50 -17.67 -9.99
N VAL A 317 9.86 -18.55 -9.07
CA VAL A 317 11.00 -18.36 -8.18
C VAL A 317 12.35 -18.46 -8.92
N ARG A 318 12.46 -19.30 -9.97
CA ARG A 318 13.71 -19.45 -10.75
C ARG A 318 13.83 -18.50 -11.95
N ASN A 319 12.73 -18.19 -12.65
CA ASN A 319 12.76 -17.41 -13.90
C ASN A 319 12.53 -15.90 -13.71
N GLU A 320 12.10 -15.45 -12.52
CA GLU A 320 12.05 -14.01 -12.21
C GLU A 320 13.42 -13.44 -11.83
N ALA A 321 14.39 -14.29 -11.45
CA ALA A 321 15.76 -13.88 -11.21
C ALA A 321 16.34 -13.23 -12.48
N GLY A 322 16.63 -11.93 -12.41
CA GLY A 322 17.25 -11.16 -13.49
C GLY A 322 16.30 -10.24 -14.28
N LYS A 323 15.00 -10.20 -13.97
CA LYS A 323 14.07 -9.24 -14.59
C LYS A 323 13.92 -8.01 -13.71
N ASN A 324 14.28 -6.86 -14.26
CA ASN A 324 14.07 -5.57 -13.64
C ASN A 324 12.60 -5.15 -13.83
N PRO A 325 11.80 -5.00 -12.75
CA PRO A 325 10.39 -4.69 -12.90
C PRO A 325 10.18 -3.19 -13.16
N ALA A 326 9.17 -2.87 -13.96
CA ALA A 326 8.61 -1.53 -14.03
C ALA A 326 7.79 -1.28 -12.75
N ILE A 327 8.20 -0.30 -11.94
CA ILE A 327 7.62 0.01 -10.64
C ILE A 327 6.73 1.24 -10.77
N LEU A 328 5.44 1.10 -10.43
CA LEU A 328 4.53 2.22 -10.25
C LEU A 328 4.68 2.81 -8.85
N ILE A 329 5.00 4.10 -8.79
CA ILE A 329 5.21 4.86 -7.57
C ILE A 329 4.15 5.97 -7.52
N PRO A 330 3.24 5.95 -6.53
CA PRO A 330 2.32 7.05 -6.30
C PRO A 330 3.09 8.30 -5.81
N ILE A 331 2.95 9.41 -6.53
CA ILE A 331 3.56 10.70 -6.18
C ILE A 331 2.45 11.64 -5.69
N ASP A 332 2.65 12.24 -4.52
CA ASP A 332 1.75 13.28 -4.00
C ASP A 332 1.77 14.50 -4.93
N ALA A 333 0.60 14.86 -5.44
CA ALA A 333 0.40 15.98 -6.35
C ALA A 333 -0.36 17.15 -5.69
N THR A 334 -0.76 16.98 -4.43
CA THR A 334 -1.39 18.01 -3.59
C THR A 334 -0.64 19.36 -3.60
N PRO A 335 0.71 19.41 -3.59
CA PRO A 335 1.44 20.68 -3.61
C PRO A 335 1.22 21.52 -4.88
N LEU A 336 0.89 20.89 -6.02
CA LEU A 336 0.65 21.59 -7.29
C LEU A 336 -0.84 21.79 -7.58
N SER A 337 -1.66 20.78 -7.28
CA SER A 337 -3.11 20.81 -7.49
C SER A 337 -3.78 20.02 -6.36
N PRO A 338 -4.42 20.67 -5.37
CA PRO A 338 -5.13 19.98 -4.31
C PRO A 338 -6.23 19.02 -4.82
N ARG A 339 -6.74 19.23 -6.05
CA ARG A 339 -7.70 18.33 -6.71
C ARG A 339 -7.05 17.02 -7.17
N ASP A 340 -5.85 17.12 -7.73
CA ASP A 340 -5.09 15.99 -8.24
C ASP A 340 -4.24 15.44 -7.08
N ARG A 341 -4.87 14.64 -6.22
CA ARG A 341 -4.26 14.15 -4.97
C ARG A 341 -2.98 13.35 -5.20
N VAL A 342 -2.97 12.51 -6.24
CA VAL A 342 -1.87 11.59 -6.54
C VAL A 342 -1.67 11.44 -8.05
N HIS A 343 -0.41 11.52 -8.50
CA HIS A 343 0.00 11.16 -9.86
C HIS A 343 0.84 9.88 -9.86
N PRO A 344 0.52 8.88 -10.71
CA PRO A 344 1.37 7.71 -10.87
C PRO A 344 2.64 8.04 -11.66
N MET A 345 3.77 7.54 -11.18
CA MET A 345 5.04 7.49 -11.90
C MET A 345 5.41 6.03 -12.14
N CYS A 346 5.46 5.59 -13.40
CA CYS A 346 6.08 4.31 -13.73
C CYS A 346 7.58 4.52 -13.93
N PHE A 347 8.42 3.72 -13.27
CA PHE A 347 9.86 3.86 -13.33
C PHE A 347 10.53 2.49 -13.37
N GLU A 348 11.45 2.32 -14.33
CA GLU A 348 12.34 1.18 -14.41
C GLU A 348 13.76 1.65 -14.05
N VAL A 349 14.41 0.99 -13.08
CA VAL A 349 15.75 1.38 -12.65
C VAL A 349 16.75 1.00 -13.74
N PRO A 350 17.58 1.91 -14.28
CA PRO A 350 18.51 1.60 -15.38
C PRO A 350 19.72 0.78 -14.91
N LEU A 351 19.51 -0.45 -14.44
CA LEU A 351 20.55 -1.30 -13.86
C LEU A 351 21.62 -1.69 -14.89
N GLN A 352 21.19 -2.02 -16.11
CA GLN A 352 22.08 -2.47 -17.18
C GLN A 352 22.81 -1.27 -17.81
N GLU A 353 22.10 -0.19 -18.06
CA GLU A 353 22.63 1.02 -18.70
C GLU A 353 23.66 1.72 -17.81
N LEU A 354 23.50 1.63 -16.48
CA LEU A 354 24.45 2.17 -15.51
C LEU A 354 25.45 1.12 -14.98
N ASP A 355 25.39 -0.14 -15.45
CA ASP A 355 26.22 -1.27 -14.98
C ASP A 355 26.32 -1.37 -13.44
N LEU A 356 25.23 -1.05 -12.73
CA LEU A 356 25.26 -0.79 -11.29
C LEU A 356 25.63 -2.02 -10.47
N LEU A 357 25.21 -3.21 -10.91
CA LEU A 357 25.51 -4.48 -10.23
C LEU A 357 27.00 -4.81 -10.32
N ALA A 358 27.57 -4.81 -11.53
CA ALA A 358 28.98 -5.10 -11.69
C ALA A 358 29.85 -4.01 -11.06
N MET A 359 29.42 -2.74 -11.08
CA MET A 359 30.16 -1.66 -10.42
C MET A 359 30.14 -1.76 -8.91
N HIS A 360 29.02 -2.18 -8.32
CA HIS A 360 28.98 -2.47 -6.90
C HIS A 360 29.96 -3.59 -6.54
N GLU A 361 29.93 -4.71 -7.27
CA GLU A 361 30.83 -5.84 -7.03
C GLU A 361 32.30 -5.45 -7.18
N ARG A 362 32.66 -4.74 -8.26
CA ARG A 362 34.04 -4.24 -8.47
C ARG A 362 34.46 -3.30 -7.35
N ALA A 363 33.60 -2.40 -6.89
CA ALA A 363 33.93 -1.48 -5.81
C ALA A 363 34.21 -2.24 -4.50
N THR A 364 33.36 -3.21 -4.14
CA THR A 364 33.52 -4.02 -2.94
C THR A 364 34.77 -4.91 -3.00
N GLN A 365 35.05 -5.53 -4.16
CA GLN A 365 36.27 -6.34 -4.36
C GLN A 365 37.54 -5.49 -4.23
N ASN A 366 37.60 -4.32 -4.88
CA ASN A 366 38.78 -3.45 -4.81
C ASN A 366 38.97 -2.86 -3.40
N LEU A 367 37.88 -2.58 -2.68
CA LEU A 367 37.96 -2.20 -1.27
C LEU A 367 38.56 -3.32 -0.41
N GLY A 368 38.15 -4.57 -0.65
CA GLY A 368 38.72 -5.74 0.02
C GLY A 368 40.22 -5.92 -0.26
N LEU A 369 40.64 -5.76 -1.51
CA LEU A 369 42.05 -5.81 -1.90
C LEU A 369 42.87 -4.70 -1.24
N TYR A 370 42.38 -3.45 -1.29
CA TYR A 370 43.03 -2.33 -0.61
C TYR A 370 43.19 -2.57 0.89
N GLY A 371 42.17 -3.14 1.55
CA GLY A 371 42.24 -3.46 2.97
C GLY A 371 43.20 -4.58 3.35
N THR A 372 43.59 -5.45 2.40
CA THR A 372 44.48 -6.61 2.65
C THR A 372 45.92 -6.40 2.20
N ALA A 373 46.14 -5.69 1.09
CA ALA A 373 47.44 -5.57 0.44
C ALA A 373 48.04 -4.15 0.51
N PHE A 374 47.51 -3.29 1.39
CA PHE A 374 47.94 -1.91 1.70
C PHE A 374 49.11 -1.37 0.84
N GLY A 375 48.78 -0.59 -0.19
CA GLY A 375 49.74 -0.03 -1.12
C GLY A 375 49.15 1.09 -1.99
N GLU A 376 50.01 1.96 -2.51
CA GLU A 376 49.62 3.04 -3.45
C GLU A 376 48.91 2.50 -4.71
N PRO A 377 49.37 1.42 -5.38
CA PRO A 377 48.70 0.89 -6.56
C PRO A 377 47.27 0.38 -6.27
N GLU A 378 47.09 -0.29 -5.13
CA GLU A 378 45.80 -0.83 -4.67
C GLU A 378 44.84 0.30 -4.30
N TYR A 379 45.33 1.33 -3.63
CA TYR A 379 44.54 2.53 -3.31
C TYR A 379 44.10 3.26 -4.58
N GLU A 380 45.01 3.53 -5.52
CA GLU A 380 44.67 4.21 -6.77
C GLU A 380 43.62 3.43 -7.57
N ARG A 381 43.73 2.10 -7.60
CA ARG A 381 42.75 1.24 -8.27
C ARG A 381 41.38 1.35 -7.59
N PHE A 382 41.33 1.27 -6.27
CA PHE A 382 40.10 1.44 -5.52
C PHE A 382 39.49 2.84 -5.71
N ASP A 383 40.28 3.92 -5.56
CA ASP A 383 39.82 5.31 -5.70
C ASP A 383 39.19 5.56 -7.07
N ARG A 384 39.80 5.04 -8.16
CA ARG A 384 39.21 5.13 -9.51
C ARG A 384 37.82 4.46 -9.59
N VAL A 385 37.71 3.22 -9.09
CA VAL A 385 36.44 2.46 -9.13
C VAL A 385 35.39 3.10 -8.23
N GLN A 386 35.78 3.54 -7.03
CA GLN A 386 34.93 4.21 -6.06
C GLN A 386 34.34 5.50 -6.63
N ARG A 387 35.17 6.39 -7.22
CA ARG A 387 34.68 7.63 -7.83
C ARG A 387 33.71 7.36 -8.96
N HIS A 388 34.00 6.37 -9.80
CA HIS A 388 33.12 5.98 -10.90
C HIS A 388 31.78 5.46 -10.38
N TYR A 389 31.79 4.58 -9.39
CA TYR A 389 30.57 4.02 -8.81
C TYR A 389 29.72 5.09 -8.11
N LEU A 390 30.33 5.98 -7.32
CA LEU A 390 29.61 7.09 -6.69
C LEU A 390 29.03 8.08 -7.73
N ALA A 391 29.71 8.30 -8.85
CA ALA A 391 29.20 9.13 -9.94
C ALA A 391 27.97 8.48 -10.62
N LEU A 392 27.96 7.16 -10.80
CA LEU A 392 26.79 6.43 -11.32
C LEU A 392 25.60 6.51 -10.37
N LEU A 393 25.82 6.41 -9.06
CA LEU A 393 24.79 6.62 -8.05
C LEU A 393 24.24 8.05 -8.06
N ALA A 394 25.09 9.06 -8.28
CA ALA A 394 24.64 10.43 -8.45
C ALA A 394 23.79 10.60 -9.73
N GLY A 395 24.22 9.99 -10.84
CA GLY A 395 23.46 9.97 -12.09
C GLY A 395 22.08 9.32 -11.95
N PHE A 396 22.00 8.20 -11.23
CA PHE A 396 20.72 7.57 -10.88
C PHE A 396 19.81 8.52 -10.08
N GLY A 397 20.34 9.18 -9.04
CA GLY A 397 19.58 10.13 -8.24
C GLY A 397 19.02 11.30 -9.06
N GLN A 398 19.81 11.84 -10.00
CA GLN A 398 19.36 12.90 -10.91
C GLN A 398 18.25 12.42 -11.84
N LEU A 399 18.40 11.24 -12.45
CA LEU A 399 17.38 10.65 -13.32
C LEU A 399 16.06 10.44 -12.57
N PHE A 400 16.13 9.83 -11.38
CA PHE A 400 14.94 9.56 -10.57
C PHE A 400 14.26 10.86 -10.12
N SER A 401 15.04 11.88 -9.73
CA SER A 401 14.47 13.19 -9.36
C SER A 401 13.80 13.89 -10.54
N ALA A 402 14.38 13.82 -11.75
CA ALA A 402 13.78 14.38 -12.96
C ALA A 402 12.47 13.66 -13.32
N ALA A 403 12.45 12.32 -13.24
CA ALA A 403 11.23 11.53 -13.46
C ALA A 403 10.11 11.91 -12.48
N ARG A 404 10.47 12.08 -11.19
CA ARG A 404 9.53 12.51 -10.15
C ARG A 404 9.00 13.91 -10.42
N GLU A 405 9.84 14.85 -10.82
CA GLU A 405 9.41 16.23 -11.13
C GLU A 405 8.40 16.27 -12.28
N LEU A 406 8.65 15.52 -13.35
CA LEU A 406 7.70 15.35 -14.45
C LEU A 406 6.38 14.72 -13.98
N ALA A 407 6.44 13.72 -13.11
CA ALA A 407 5.26 13.09 -12.54
C ALA A 407 4.46 14.02 -11.64
N THR A 408 5.10 14.81 -10.77
CA THR A 408 4.40 15.80 -9.92
C THR A 408 3.62 16.77 -10.80
N ARG A 409 4.19 17.26 -11.90
CA ARG A 409 3.50 18.16 -12.87
C ARG A 409 2.35 17.50 -13.64
N GLY A 410 2.16 16.18 -13.52
CA GLY A 410 1.17 15.42 -14.29
C GLY A 410 1.56 15.27 -15.76
N GLU A 411 2.84 15.46 -16.09
CA GLU A 411 3.42 15.37 -17.43
C GLU A 411 4.06 14.00 -17.70
N SER A 412 3.93 13.05 -16.78
CA SER A 412 4.44 11.69 -17.01
C SER A 412 3.67 11.02 -18.16
N ALA A 413 4.37 10.18 -18.92
CA ALA A 413 3.76 9.38 -19.99
C ALA A 413 2.58 8.54 -19.47
N SER A 414 2.63 8.10 -18.21
CA SER A 414 1.53 7.42 -17.51
C SER A 414 0.30 8.32 -17.33
N VAL A 415 0.46 9.57 -16.86
CA VAL A 415 -0.66 10.52 -16.68
C VAL A 415 -1.23 10.98 -18.02
N GLY A 416 -0.36 11.25 -19.02
CA GLY A 416 -0.79 11.58 -20.39
C GLY A 416 -1.59 10.45 -21.03
N SER A 417 -1.15 9.20 -20.87
CA SER A 417 -1.86 8.01 -21.38
C SER A 417 -3.16 7.77 -20.63
N ILE A 418 -3.21 7.93 -19.30
CA ILE A 418 -4.43 7.80 -18.50
C ILE A 418 -5.45 8.87 -18.87
N ARG A 419 -5.03 10.13 -19.06
CA ARG A 419 -5.92 11.22 -19.50
C ARG A 419 -6.45 10.95 -20.92
N LEU A 420 -5.59 10.50 -21.85
CA LEU A 420 -6.03 10.12 -23.20
C LEU A 420 -6.99 8.93 -23.19
N LEU A 421 -6.77 7.93 -22.34
CA LEU A 421 -7.67 6.78 -22.16
C LEU A 421 -9.02 7.18 -21.54
N ALA A 422 -9.02 8.10 -20.57
CA ALA A 422 -10.22 8.57 -19.88
C ALA A 422 -11.17 9.37 -20.78
N TYR A 423 -10.67 10.02 -21.83
CA TYR A 423 -11.46 10.81 -22.79
C TYR A 423 -11.74 10.10 -24.13
N MET A 424 -11.35 8.84 -24.30
CA MET A 424 -11.63 8.11 -25.54
C MET A 424 -13.09 7.62 -25.62
N PRO A 425 -13.70 7.64 -26.82
CA PRO A 425 -15.01 7.03 -27.04
C PRO A 425 -15.01 5.55 -26.66
N THR A 426 -16.11 5.06 -26.07
CA THR A 426 -16.22 3.70 -25.51
C THR A 426 -15.93 2.59 -26.53
N SER A 427 -16.12 2.84 -27.83
CA SER A 427 -15.79 1.90 -28.90
C SER A 427 -14.27 1.66 -29.05
N TRP A 428 -13.45 2.67 -28.77
CA TRP A 428 -11.99 2.58 -28.85
C TRP A 428 -11.36 1.97 -27.59
N GLN A 429 -11.92 2.25 -26.41
CA GLN A 429 -11.54 1.55 -25.17
C GLN A 429 -11.75 0.03 -25.31
N ARG A 430 -12.88 -0.41 -25.90
CA ARG A 430 -13.16 -1.82 -26.21
C ARG A 430 -12.18 -2.43 -27.23
N LEU A 431 -11.64 -1.62 -28.13
CA LEU A 431 -10.66 -2.08 -29.11
C LEU A 431 -9.32 -2.31 -28.41
N LEU A 432 -8.90 -1.38 -27.55
CA LEU A 432 -7.66 -1.44 -26.77
C LEU A 432 -7.64 -2.57 -25.74
N ASP A 433 -8.76 -2.83 -25.06
CA ASP A 433 -8.93 -3.97 -24.15
C ASP A 433 -8.90 -5.33 -24.87
N ARG A 434 -9.09 -5.35 -26.19
CA ARG A 434 -9.05 -6.55 -27.04
C ARG A 434 -7.74 -6.72 -27.81
N ILE A 435 -6.78 -5.80 -27.69
CA ILE A 435 -5.48 -5.96 -28.35
C ILE A 435 -4.65 -6.98 -27.54
N PRO A 436 -4.17 -8.06 -28.18
CA PRO A 436 -3.45 -9.13 -27.49
C PRO A 436 -2.16 -8.66 -26.81
N ASN A 437 -1.63 -9.53 -25.93
CA ASN A 437 -0.35 -9.53 -25.19
C ASN A 437 0.91 -8.99 -25.91
N GLN A 438 0.85 -8.63 -27.20
CA GLN A 438 1.91 -7.94 -27.93
C GLN A 438 2.03 -6.44 -27.55
N VAL A 439 1.06 -5.87 -26.82
CA VAL A 439 1.12 -4.53 -26.18
C VAL A 439 1.49 -4.63 -24.69
N GLY A 440 1.97 -5.79 -24.21
CA GLY A 440 2.39 -5.99 -22.82
C GLY A 440 3.44 -4.98 -22.36
N LEU A 441 4.38 -4.65 -23.25
CA LEU A 441 5.44 -3.68 -22.98
C LEU A 441 4.91 -2.25 -22.74
N LEU A 442 3.83 -1.85 -23.40
CA LEU A 442 3.18 -0.54 -23.22
C LEU A 442 2.29 -0.53 -21.97
N ASN A 443 1.58 -1.62 -21.67
CA ASN A 443 0.76 -1.72 -20.46
C ASN A 443 1.63 -1.79 -19.20
N ASP A 444 2.76 -2.50 -19.26
CA ASP A 444 3.74 -2.58 -18.17
C ASP A 444 4.45 -1.23 -17.97
N LEU A 445 4.77 -0.53 -19.06
CA LEU A 445 5.39 0.81 -19.02
C LEU A 445 4.40 1.90 -18.57
N ILE A 446 3.09 1.72 -18.80
CA ILE A 446 2.05 2.68 -18.36
C ILE A 446 1.56 2.39 -16.94
N LYS A 447 1.40 1.12 -16.53
CA LYS A 447 0.73 0.72 -15.27
C LYS A 447 1.64 0.06 -14.23
N GLY A 448 2.86 -0.33 -14.61
CA GLY A 448 3.80 -1.06 -13.76
C GLY A 448 3.39 -2.51 -13.49
N GLN A 449 4.37 -3.39 -13.36
CA GLN A 449 4.15 -4.76 -12.86
C GLN A 449 4.12 -4.79 -11.32
N GLU A 450 4.67 -3.76 -10.68
CA GLU A 450 4.70 -3.61 -9.24
C GLU A 450 4.19 -2.25 -8.80
N VAL A 451 3.70 -2.17 -7.56
CA VAL A 451 3.39 -0.90 -6.91
C VAL A 451 4.32 -0.72 -5.72
N PHE A 452 4.95 0.43 -5.62
CA PHE A 452 5.78 0.79 -4.47
C PHE A 452 5.26 2.09 -3.86
N SER A 453 4.61 1.97 -2.70
CA SER A 453 4.01 3.08 -1.98
C SER A 453 4.69 3.28 -0.63
N ASN A 454 5.13 4.50 -0.38
CA ASN A 454 5.86 4.87 0.83
C ASN A 454 5.19 6.09 1.47
N LEU A 455 4.63 5.94 2.67
CA LEU A 455 4.04 7.05 3.43
C LEU A 455 5.09 7.99 4.03
N GLY A 456 6.36 7.58 4.03
CA GLY A 456 7.43 8.30 4.68
C GLY A 456 7.45 8.07 6.19
N ALA A 457 8.03 9.04 6.91
CA ALA A 457 8.13 8.99 8.36
C ALA A 457 6.94 9.68 9.00
N ALA A 458 6.27 8.95 9.88
CA ALA A 458 5.21 9.48 10.71
C ALA A 458 5.77 10.55 11.68
N PRO A 459 4.97 11.56 12.04
CA PRO A 459 5.29 12.49 13.12
C PRO A 459 5.64 11.76 14.44
N ARG A 460 6.42 12.41 15.31
CA ARG A 460 6.92 11.80 16.57
C ARG A 460 5.81 11.41 17.56
N ASP A 461 4.65 11.98 17.42
CA ASP A 461 3.45 11.78 18.23
C ASP A 461 2.37 10.97 17.51
N SER A 462 2.65 10.50 16.28
CA SER A 462 1.70 9.70 15.51
C SER A 462 1.57 8.29 16.07
N SER A 463 0.35 7.79 16.05
CA SER A 463 -0.03 6.42 16.40
C SER A 463 0.08 5.44 15.21
N ILE A 464 0.40 5.94 14.01
CA ILE A 464 0.51 5.11 12.80
C ILE A 464 1.78 4.26 12.85
N ALA A 465 1.58 2.94 12.86
CA ALA A 465 2.66 1.97 12.95
C ALA A 465 2.80 1.07 11.70
N ARG A 466 1.71 0.77 11.00
CA ARG A 466 1.68 -0.20 9.89
C ARG A 466 0.94 0.40 8.69
N PHE A 467 1.39 0.02 7.49
CA PHE A 467 0.78 0.49 6.25
C PHE A 467 0.81 -0.61 5.19
N MET A 468 -0.26 -0.70 4.43
CA MET A 468 -0.40 -1.58 3.27
C MET A 468 -1.15 -0.81 2.18
N THR A 469 -0.59 -0.75 0.98
CA THR A 469 -1.19 -0.04 -0.15
C THR A 469 -2.12 -0.96 -0.95
N ALA A 470 -3.05 -0.37 -1.72
CA ALA A 470 -3.94 -1.14 -2.58
C ALA A 470 -3.27 -1.64 -3.86
N LYS A 471 -3.80 -2.75 -4.37
CA LYS A 471 -3.62 -3.16 -5.76
C LYS A 471 -4.76 -2.54 -6.55
N ASP A 472 -4.50 -1.99 -7.73
CA ASP A 472 -5.59 -1.69 -8.65
C ASP A 472 -6.13 -3.01 -9.26
N ASP A 473 -7.25 -2.95 -9.98
CA ASP A 473 -7.86 -4.14 -10.57
C ASP A 473 -7.05 -4.73 -11.74
N ASN A 474 -5.83 -4.23 -12.01
CA ASN A 474 -4.97 -4.76 -13.07
C ASN A 474 -4.43 -6.14 -12.69
N GLU A 475 -4.76 -7.15 -13.49
CA GLU A 475 -4.29 -8.53 -13.29
C GLU A 475 -2.77 -8.67 -13.44
N ASN A 476 -2.11 -7.75 -14.15
CA ASN A 476 -0.66 -7.81 -14.37
C ASN A 476 0.18 -7.39 -13.15
N LYS A 477 -0.44 -6.83 -12.11
CA LYS A 477 0.28 -6.44 -10.89
C LYS A 477 0.63 -7.66 -10.05
N ALA A 478 1.91 -7.97 -10.00
CA ALA A 478 2.46 -9.14 -9.35
C ALA A 478 2.78 -8.87 -7.87
N LEU A 479 3.44 -7.76 -7.57
CA LEU A 479 3.89 -7.41 -6.21
C LEU A 479 3.47 -6.00 -5.82
N VAL A 480 3.09 -5.84 -4.56
CA VAL A 480 2.66 -4.55 -4.00
C VAL A 480 3.36 -4.30 -2.68
N TRP A 481 4.13 -3.21 -2.62
CA TRP A 481 4.97 -2.82 -1.50
C TRP A 481 4.37 -1.61 -0.78
N GLY A 482 4.15 -1.74 0.52
CA GLY A 482 3.80 -0.64 1.42
C GLY A 482 4.95 -0.37 2.39
N VAL A 483 5.36 0.88 2.53
CA VAL A 483 6.40 1.29 3.48
C VAL A 483 5.89 2.43 4.37
N VAL A 484 6.14 2.32 5.66
CA VAL A 484 5.95 3.39 6.64
C VAL A 484 7.08 3.36 7.66
N THR A 485 7.52 4.53 8.12
CA THR A 485 8.38 4.63 9.30
C THR A 485 7.56 5.20 10.44
N ASP A 486 7.47 4.49 11.56
CA ASP A 486 6.68 4.91 12.70
C ASP A 486 7.34 6.05 13.52
N ALA A 487 6.62 6.53 14.54
CA ALA A 487 7.09 7.57 15.46
C ALA A 487 8.38 7.19 16.23
N HIS A 488 8.68 5.90 16.34
CA HIS A 488 9.88 5.37 16.99
C HIS A 488 11.06 5.20 16.02
N GLY A 489 10.88 5.56 14.75
CA GLY A 489 11.90 5.42 13.72
C GLY A 489 12.07 4.00 13.20
N VAL A 490 11.11 3.10 13.46
CA VAL A 490 11.10 1.74 12.92
C VAL A 490 10.42 1.76 11.56
N MET A 491 11.16 1.33 10.52
CA MET A 491 10.61 1.19 9.18
C MET A 491 9.96 -0.19 9.03
N ARG A 492 8.66 -0.22 8.75
CA ARG A 492 7.92 -1.43 8.43
C ARG A 492 7.65 -1.49 6.93
N ILE A 493 7.92 -2.66 6.36
CA ILE A 493 7.63 -2.98 4.95
C ILE A 493 6.60 -4.09 4.92
N THR A 494 5.53 -3.88 4.16
CA THR A 494 4.51 -4.87 3.83
C THR A 494 4.64 -5.24 2.37
N LEU A 495 4.72 -6.54 2.08
CA LEU A 495 4.73 -7.09 0.72
C LEU A 495 3.47 -7.92 0.51
N ARG A 496 2.67 -7.58 -0.50
CA ARG A 496 1.57 -8.42 -0.98
C ARG A 496 1.98 -9.08 -2.29
N ASP A 497 1.73 -10.36 -2.40
CA ASP A 497 2.12 -11.19 -3.54
C ASP A 497 0.87 -11.76 -4.23
N PHE A 498 0.76 -11.46 -5.51
CA PHE A 498 -0.31 -11.87 -6.41
C PHE A 498 0.21 -12.68 -7.59
N ARG A 499 1.49 -13.07 -7.58
CA ARG A 499 2.08 -13.84 -8.69
C ARG A 499 1.29 -15.13 -8.92
N PRO A 500 1.26 -15.66 -10.15
CA PRO A 500 0.40 -16.80 -10.52
C PRO A 500 0.49 -17.99 -9.57
N HIS A 501 1.70 -18.27 -9.07
CA HIS A 501 1.94 -19.38 -8.14
C HIS A 501 1.18 -19.25 -6.82
N VAL A 502 0.85 -18.05 -6.35
CA VAL A 502 0.08 -17.84 -5.12
C VAL A 502 -1.30 -18.46 -5.24
N ALA A 503 -2.04 -18.12 -6.30
CA ALA A 503 -3.36 -18.69 -6.54
C ALA A 503 -3.30 -20.21 -6.75
N ALA A 504 -2.27 -20.69 -7.47
CA ALA A 504 -2.09 -22.12 -7.74
C ALA A 504 -1.80 -22.92 -6.46
N LEU A 505 -0.92 -22.42 -5.57
CA LEU A 505 -0.60 -23.06 -4.29
C LEU A 505 -1.80 -23.06 -3.34
N LEU A 506 -2.54 -21.95 -3.27
CA LEU A 506 -3.77 -21.88 -2.47
C LEU A 506 -4.83 -22.88 -2.94
N ALA A 507 -5.00 -23.04 -4.25
CA ALA A 507 -5.96 -23.99 -4.83
C ALA A 507 -5.68 -25.46 -4.46
N VAL A 508 -4.42 -25.80 -4.14
CA VAL A 508 -4.02 -27.15 -3.70
C VAL A 508 -3.83 -27.24 -2.19
N GLY A 509 -4.27 -26.23 -1.43
CA GLY A 509 -4.20 -26.21 0.03
C GLY A 509 -2.80 -25.95 0.61
N ARG A 510 -1.86 -25.42 -0.19
CA ARG A 510 -0.49 -25.07 0.23
C ARG A 510 -0.31 -23.58 0.48
N ALA A 511 -1.21 -23.01 1.27
CA ALA A 511 -1.11 -21.61 1.71
C ALA A 511 0.19 -21.34 2.47
N ASP A 512 0.62 -22.31 3.28
CA ASP A 512 1.88 -22.32 4.02
C ASP A 512 3.09 -22.06 3.11
N LEU A 513 3.14 -22.71 1.94
CA LEU A 513 4.26 -22.59 1.02
C LEU A 513 4.24 -21.25 0.26
N ALA A 514 3.06 -20.76 -0.11
CA ALA A 514 2.92 -19.43 -0.70
C ALA A 514 3.37 -18.34 0.28
N GLU A 515 2.93 -18.42 1.54
CA GLU A 515 3.37 -17.51 2.61
C GLU A 515 4.87 -17.61 2.86
N PHE A 516 5.45 -18.82 2.84
CA PHE A 516 6.89 -19.00 3.01
C PHE A 516 7.70 -18.35 1.89
N ILE A 517 7.29 -18.51 0.62
CA ILE A 517 7.94 -17.87 -0.54
C ILE A 517 7.91 -16.34 -0.40
N THR A 518 6.74 -15.76 -0.11
CA THR A 518 6.60 -14.30 0.02
C THR A 518 7.40 -13.75 1.20
N LYS A 519 7.41 -14.47 2.33
CA LYS A 519 8.18 -14.09 3.52
C LYS A 519 9.68 -14.17 3.27
N ASP A 520 10.16 -15.23 2.65
CA ASP A 520 11.58 -15.38 2.29
C ASP A 520 12.03 -14.26 1.36
N TYR A 521 11.24 -13.96 0.32
CA TYR A 521 11.51 -12.86 -0.60
C TYR A 521 11.64 -11.51 0.12
N LEU A 522 10.70 -11.17 1.01
CA LEU A 522 10.77 -9.94 1.79
C LEU A 522 11.96 -9.92 2.77
N ASN A 523 12.24 -11.03 3.45
CA ASN A 523 13.36 -11.13 4.37
C ASN A 523 14.70 -10.94 3.64
N ALA A 524 14.87 -11.60 2.49
CA ALA A 524 16.04 -11.47 1.64
C ALA A 524 16.22 -10.04 1.14
N TYR A 525 15.13 -9.36 0.77
CA TYR A 525 15.16 -7.93 0.42
C TYR A 525 15.68 -7.08 1.59
N VAL A 526 15.16 -7.26 2.81
CA VAL A 526 15.57 -6.43 3.95
C VAL A 526 17.01 -6.71 4.38
N MET A 527 17.41 -7.97 4.45
CA MET A 527 18.78 -8.34 4.80
C MET A 527 19.76 -7.81 3.78
N GLY A 528 19.48 -8.05 2.49
CA GLY A 528 20.34 -7.59 1.42
C GLY A 528 20.39 -6.06 1.30
N LEU A 529 19.29 -5.35 1.60
CA LEU A 529 19.29 -3.88 1.66
C LEU A 529 20.25 -3.39 2.74
N ASN A 530 20.20 -4.00 3.94
CA ASN A 530 21.09 -3.64 5.03
C ASN A 530 22.57 -3.90 4.67
N ASP A 531 22.86 -5.00 3.99
CA ASP A 531 24.21 -5.33 3.51
C ASP A 531 24.68 -4.35 2.44
N TYR A 532 23.82 -4.04 1.47
CA TYR A 532 24.10 -3.03 0.44
C TYR A 532 24.40 -1.65 1.04
N ILE A 533 23.61 -1.21 2.03
CA ILE A 533 23.83 0.06 2.73
C ILE A 533 25.14 0.05 3.51
N ARG A 534 25.50 -1.09 4.13
CA ARG A 534 26.77 -1.26 4.83
C ARG A 534 27.94 -1.15 3.86
N ASP A 535 27.86 -1.81 2.71
CA ASP A 535 28.91 -1.77 1.70
C ASP A 535 29.04 -0.37 1.09
N LEU A 536 27.92 0.29 0.75
CA LEU A 536 27.94 1.68 0.31
C LEU A 536 28.59 2.60 1.35
N ARG A 537 28.30 2.41 2.64
CA ARG A 537 28.94 3.20 3.70
C ARG A 537 30.45 2.95 3.76
N ARG A 538 30.89 1.69 3.69
CA ARG A 538 32.32 1.32 3.67
C ARG A 538 33.02 1.92 2.45
N ILE A 539 32.43 1.78 1.27
CA ILE A 539 32.90 2.39 0.03
C ILE A 539 32.96 3.91 0.19
N THR A 540 31.96 4.56 0.79
CA THR A 540 31.92 6.03 0.89
C THR A 540 32.90 6.61 1.89
N ILE A 541 33.19 5.91 2.99
CA ILE A 541 34.10 6.40 4.03
C ILE A 541 35.55 6.19 3.62
N ALA A 542 35.86 5.06 2.96
CA ALA A 542 37.23 4.69 2.63
C ALA A 542 37.92 5.80 1.82
N SER A 543 38.98 6.35 2.39
CA SER A 543 39.89 7.31 1.79
C SER A 543 41.29 7.02 2.31
N ARG A 544 42.28 7.73 1.76
CA ARG A 544 43.67 7.63 2.21
C ARG A 544 43.84 7.91 3.71
N ASP A 545 43.00 8.78 4.27
CA ASP A 545 43.10 9.25 5.66
C ASP A 545 42.23 8.46 6.65
N THR A 546 41.22 7.73 6.16
CA THR A 546 40.23 7.01 7.01
C THR A 546 40.45 5.51 7.07
N TYR A 547 41.30 4.95 6.21
CA TYR A 547 41.70 3.54 6.28
C TYR A 547 43.11 3.50 6.87
N THR A 548 43.24 3.10 8.14
CA THR A 548 44.53 2.79 8.75
C THR A 548 44.54 1.32 9.21
N PRO A 549 45.71 0.64 9.29
CA PRO A 549 45.79 -0.80 9.60
C PRO A 549 45.16 -1.25 10.93
N HIS A 550 44.77 -0.31 11.80
CA HIS A 550 44.18 -0.58 13.11
C HIS A 550 42.69 -0.94 13.10
N ASP A 551 41.96 -0.71 12.00
CA ASP A 551 40.51 -0.94 11.92
C ASP A 551 40.11 -2.37 11.52
N LEU A 552 41.06 -3.32 11.45
CA LEU A 552 40.79 -4.73 11.18
C LEU A 552 40.60 -5.52 12.48
N PRO A 553 39.55 -6.36 12.60
CA PRO A 553 39.44 -7.31 13.72
C PRO A 553 40.56 -8.36 13.58
N GLY A 554 41.67 -8.15 14.28
CA GLY A 554 42.82 -9.05 14.32
C GLY A 554 44.20 -8.43 14.04
N GLY A 555 44.30 -7.11 13.81
CA GLY A 555 45.58 -6.46 13.52
C GLY A 555 46.55 -6.43 14.71
N ARG A 556 47.51 -7.37 14.76
CA ARG A 556 48.70 -7.25 15.62
C ARG A 556 49.54 -6.07 15.14
N ALA A 557 49.84 -5.15 16.04
CA ALA A 557 50.80 -4.07 15.82
C ALA A 557 52.17 -4.68 15.47
N ILE A 558 52.66 -4.39 14.25
CA ILE A 558 54.07 -4.58 13.91
C ILE A 558 54.73 -3.24 14.17
N THR A 559 55.40 -3.13 15.33
CA THR A 559 56.33 -2.04 15.63
C THR A 559 57.60 -2.21 14.80
N ALA A 560 58.01 -1.16 14.11
CA ALA A 560 59.40 -0.93 13.72
C ALA A 560 60.01 0.08 14.69
#